data_AF-A0A815L073-F1
#
_entry.id   AF-A0A815L073-F1
#
_cell.length_a   1.000
_cell.length_b   1.000
_cell.length_c   1.000
_cell.angle_alpha   90.00
_cell.angle_beta   90.00
_cell.angle_gamma   90.00
#
_symmetry.space_group_name_H-M   'P 1'
#
loop_
_entity.id
_entity.type
_entity.pdbx_description
1 polymer ?
#
loop_
_entity_poly.entity_id
_entity_poly.type
_entity_poly.pdbx_seq_one_letter_code
_entity_poly.pdbx_strand_id
1 'polypeptide(L)'
;MNTNAEFNLRFTKKMIEKEASAAEKKYEASRKKALDALKKSGDVETARIYAETAIQNRTSHNQFLIMASRIDSVISKIQQANAQSVMVKNMKQVNKMLEHVNKDMNAAELAKVMEKFEQSFEDFDVKDKVMNDAMNNAMATSTPTEAVHDLLRQIADENNLDIRAQLDATPAIPQTIHTPAQQVAAEQNQRLAALRHAT
;
A
#
# COMPACT_ATOMS: atom_id res chain seq x y z
N MET A 1 -21.81 4.39 -15.63
CA MET A 1 -21.18 3.41 -16.53
C MET A 1 -19.69 3.66 -16.46
N ASN A 2 -19.01 2.97 -15.54
CA ASN A 2 -17.54 2.96 -15.44
C ASN A 2 -17.06 1.51 -15.19
N THR A 3 -17.82 0.55 -15.70
CA THR A 3 -17.67 -0.88 -15.41
C THR A 3 -16.41 -1.47 -16.03
N ASN A 4 -15.94 -0.94 -17.17
CA ASN A 4 -14.69 -1.36 -17.81
C ASN A 4 -13.45 -0.99 -17.00
N ALA A 5 -13.44 0.19 -16.36
CA ALA A 5 -12.32 0.61 -15.52
C ALA A 5 -12.25 -0.25 -14.23
N GLU A 6 -13.40 -0.50 -13.59
CA GLU A 6 -13.46 -1.39 -12.43
C GLU A 6 -13.00 -2.82 -12.78
N PHE A 7 -13.46 -3.36 -13.91
CA PHE A 7 -13.08 -4.68 -14.38
C PHE A 7 -11.56 -4.78 -14.65
N ASN A 8 -10.99 -3.81 -15.36
CA ASN A 8 -9.56 -3.77 -15.63
C ASN A 8 -8.74 -3.69 -14.35
N LEU A 9 -9.15 -2.86 -13.38
CA LEU A 9 -8.46 -2.76 -12.10
C LEU A 9 -8.55 -4.05 -11.29
N ARG A 10 -9.70 -4.74 -11.29
CA ARG A 10 -9.83 -6.07 -10.65
C ARG A 10 -8.93 -7.12 -11.29
N PHE A 11 -8.78 -7.07 -12.62
CA PHE A 11 -7.86 -7.93 -13.35
C PHE A 11 -6.40 -7.63 -12.99
N THR A 12 -6.01 -6.35 -12.99
CA THR A 12 -4.67 -5.91 -12.58
C THR A 12 -4.37 -6.30 -11.13
N LYS A 13 -5.33 -6.16 -10.20
CA LYS A 13 -5.20 -6.63 -8.80
C LYS A 13 -4.83 -8.12 -8.76
N LYS A 14 -5.59 -8.97 -9.45
CA LYS A 14 -5.30 -10.43 -9.50
C LYS A 14 -3.94 -10.74 -10.11
N MET A 15 -3.53 -10.01 -11.15
CA MET A 15 -2.20 -10.16 -11.75
C MET A 15 -1.09 -9.84 -10.75
N ILE A 16 -1.22 -8.73 -10.00
CA ILE A 16 -0.26 -8.32 -8.99
C ILE A 16 -0.25 -9.29 -7.80
N GLU A 17 -1.39 -9.80 -7.36
CA GLU A 17 -1.46 -10.85 -6.31
C GLU A 17 -0.72 -12.12 -6.73
N LYS A 18 -0.82 -12.49 -8.01
CA LYS A 18 -0.06 -13.62 -8.57
C LYS A 18 1.45 -13.34 -8.57
N GLU A 19 1.86 -12.13 -8.94
CA GLU A 19 3.27 -11.72 -8.87
C GLU A 19 3.80 -11.67 -7.44
N ALA A 20 2.98 -11.20 -6.48
CA ALA A 20 3.29 -11.27 -5.05
C ALA A 20 3.54 -12.72 -4.62
N SER A 21 2.64 -13.65 -4.93
CA SER A 21 2.82 -15.07 -4.61
C SER A 21 4.06 -15.68 -5.28
N ALA A 22 4.39 -15.26 -6.50
CA ALA A 22 5.60 -15.69 -7.18
C ALA A 22 6.87 -15.15 -6.51
N ALA A 23 6.87 -13.89 -6.05
CA ALA A 23 7.96 -13.29 -5.29
C ALA A 23 8.18 -14.01 -3.95
N GLU A 24 7.10 -14.42 -3.28
CA GLU A 24 7.17 -15.19 -2.03
C GLU A 24 7.82 -16.56 -2.23
N LYS A 25 7.46 -17.27 -3.31
CA LYS A 25 8.11 -18.54 -3.66
C LYS A 25 9.62 -18.36 -3.95
N LYS A 26 10.00 -17.24 -4.58
CA LYS A 26 11.41 -16.89 -4.82
C LYS A 26 12.14 -16.57 -3.52
N TYR A 27 11.47 -15.90 -2.57
CA TYR A 27 12.01 -15.65 -1.24
C TYR A 27 12.33 -16.97 -0.52
N GLU A 28 11.38 -17.90 -0.44
CA GLU A 28 11.59 -19.21 0.21
C GLU A 28 12.69 -20.04 -0.48
N ALA A 29 12.75 -20.00 -1.82
CA ALA A 29 13.81 -20.68 -2.57
C ALA A 29 15.21 -20.10 -2.26
N SER A 30 15.35 -18.77 -2.22
CA SER A 30 16.61 -18.10 -1.88
C SER A 30 17.00 -18.30 -0.42
N ARG A 31 16.01 -18.31 0.49
CA ARG A 31 16.19 -18.61 1.90
C ARG A 31 16.74 -20.02 2.11
N LYS A 32 16.19 -21.01 1.40
CA LYS A 32 16.70 -22.39 1.42
C LYS A 32 18.14 -22.48 0.88
N LYS A 33 18.46 -21.75 -0.19
CA LYS A 33 19.83 -21.69 -0.73
C LYS A 33 20.82 -21.05 0.25
N ALA A 34 20.42 -19.98 0.95
CA ALA A 34 21.23 -19.39 2.00
C ALA A 34 21.51 -20.38 3.13
N LEU A 35 20.50 -21.14 3.55
CA LEU A 35 20.64 -22.20 4.56
C LEU A 35 21.57 -23.33 4.10
N ASP A 36 21.42 -23.77 2.85
CA ASP A 36 22.28 -24.80 2.25
C ASP A 36 23.75 -24.33 2.18
N ALA A 37 24.00 -23.08 1.80
CA ALA A 37 25.33 -22.48 1.76
C ALA A 37 25.97 -22.41 3.16
N LEU A 38 25.18 -22.03 4.16
CA LEU A 38 25.67 -21.91 5.54
C LEU A 38 25.98 -23.27 6.18
N LYS A 39 25.16 -24.30 5.90
CA LYS A 39 25.34 -25.66 6.45
C LYS A 39 26.45 -26.46 5.76
N LYS A 40 26.63 -26.30 4.45
CA LYS A 40 27.51 -27.18 3.65
C LYS A 40 28.90 -26.60 3.45
N SER A 41 28.99 -25.29 3.26
CA SER A 41 30.25 -24.64 2.85
C SER A 41 30.88 -23.83 3.98
N GLY A 42 30.12 -23.45 5.01
CA GLY A 42 30.57 -22.47 6.01
C GLY A 42 30.91 -21.09 5.41
N ASP A 43 30.51 -20.87 4.14
CA ASP A 43 30.82 -19.69 3.37
C ASP A 43 29.75 -18.63 3.62
N VAL A 44 30.07 -17.76 4.58
CA VAL A 44 29.24 -16.63 5.01
C VAL A 44 29.03 -15.63 3.88
N GLU A 45 29.98 -15.47 2.97
CA GLU A 45 29.91 -14.52 1.85
C GLU A 45 28.81 -14.95 0.87
N THR A 46 28.84 -16.22 0.45
CA THR A 46 27.82 -16.79 -0.46
C THR A 46 26.44 -16.83 0.20
N ALA A 47 26.36 -17.17 1.49
CA ALA A 47 25.11 -17.15 2.23
C ALA A 47 24.52 -15.73 2.36
N ARG A 48 25.38 -14.71 2.51
CA ARG A 48 24.97 -13.29 2.54
C ARG A 48 24.34 -12.86 1.22
N ILE A 49 24.93 -13.22 0.08
CA ILE A 49 24.39 -12.89 -1.25
C ILE A 49 22.99 -13.51 -1.44
N TYR A 50 22.81 -14.77 -1.04
CA TYR A 50 21.49 -15.41 -1.08
C TYR A 50 20.49 -14.81 -0.09
N ALA A 51 20.95 -14.39 1.09
CA ALA A 51 20.11 -13.70 2.07
C ALA A 51 19.67 -12.31 1.58
N GLU A 52 20.56 -11.54 0.97
CA GLU A 52 20.24 -10.25 0.35
C GLU A 52 19.20 -10.41 -0.77
N THR A 53 19.41 -11.40 -1.65
CA THR A 53 18.44 -11.74 -2.70
C THR A 53 17.09 -12.16 -2.10
N ALA A 54 17.09 -12.90 -0.99
CA ALA A 54 15.85 -13.26 -0.30
C ALA A 54 15.12 -12.00 0.21
N ILE A 55 15.82 -11.08 0.87
CA ILE A 55 15.23 -9.84 1.40
C ILE A 55 14.70 -8.94 0.29
N GLN A 56 15.39 -8.86 -0.84
CA GLN A 56 14.91 -8.13 -2.00
C GLN A 56 13.61 -8.73 -2.55
N ASN A 57 13.50 -10.06 -2.62
CA ASN A 57 12.28 -10.74 -3.02
C ASN A 57 11.14 -10.53 -1.99
N ARG A 58 11.43 -10.56 -0.69
CA ARG A 58 10.45 -10.27 0.38
C ARG A 58 9.96 -8.82 0.32
N THR A 59 10.86 -7.88 0.06
CA THR A 59 10.52 -6.46 -0.13
C THR A 59 9.64 -6.27 -1.37
N SER A 60 9.98 -6.95 -2.47
CA SER A 60 9.17 -6.94 -3.69
C SER A 60 7.78 -7.55 -3.45
N HIS A 61 7.68 -8.65 -2.71
CA HIS A 61 6.41 -9.25 -2.30
C HIS A 61 5.53 -8.27 -1.53
N ASN A 62 6.09 -7.63 -0.49
CA ASN A 62 5.39 -6.62 0.30
C ASN A 62 4.94 -5.44 -0.57
N GLN A 63 5.79 -4.98 -1.48
CA GLN A 63 5.46 -3.89 -2.40
C GLN A 63 4.29 -4.25 -3.32
N PHE A 64 4.24 -5.49 -3.85
CA PHE A 64 3.12 -5.98 -4.65
C PHE A 64 1.83 -6.10 -3.82
N LEU A 65 1.90 -6.59 -2.58
CA LEU A 65 0.73 -6.62 -1.69
C LEU A 65 0.18 -5.20 -1.40
N ILE A 66 1.07 -4.24 -1.16
CA ILE A 66 0.68 -2.83 -0.98
C ILE A 66 0.01 -2.30 -2.25
N MET A 67 0.58 -2.58 -3.43
CA MET A 67 -0.03 -2.18 -4.72
C MET A 67 -1.41 -2.80 -4.91
N ALA A 68 -1.58 -4.10 -4.60
CA ALA A 68 -2.88 -4.78 -4.69
C ALA A 68 -3.92 -4.16 -3.74
N SER A 69 -3.53 -3.84 -2.50
CA SER A 69 -4.39 -3.16 -1.52
C SER A 69 -4.78 -1.74 -1.97
N ARG A 70 -3.85 -0.99 -2.57
CA ARG A 70 -4.13 0.34 -3.15
C ARG A 70 -5.13 0.24 -4.30
N ILE A 71 -4.98 -0.74 -5.18
CA ILE A 71 -5.93 -0.98 -6.29
C ILE A 71 -7.32 -1.34 -5.74
N ASP A 72 -7.39 -2.18 -4.71
CA ASP A 72 -8.65 -2.54 -4.06
C ASP A 72 -9.36 -1.30 -3.48
N SER A 73 -8.60 -0.41 -2.84
CA SER A 73 -9.11 0.86 -2.33
C SER A 73 -9.70 1.73 -3.45
N VAL A 74 -9.05 1.78 -4.62
CA VAL A 74 -9.57 2.52 -5.80
C VAL A 74 -10.83 1.86 -6.36
N ILE A 75 -10.87 0.52 -6.41
CA ILE A 75 -12.06 -0.23 -6.82
C ILE A 75 -13.24 0.12 -5.90
N SER A 76 -13.05 0.12 -4.58
CA SER A 76 -14.10 0.50 -3.62
C SER A 76 -14.61 1.93 -3.84
N LYS A 77 -13.71 2.89 -4.12
CA LYS A 77 -14.10 4.27 -4.46
C LYS A 77 -14.91 4.34 -5.76
N ILE A 78 -14.54 3.56 -6.78
CA ILE A 78 -15.31 3.48 -8.04
C ILE A 78 -16.70 2.91 -7.79
N GLN A 79 -16.82 1.88 -6.94
CA GLN A 79 -18.11 1.30 -6.58
C GLN A 79 -18.98 2.30 -5.81
N GLN A 80 -18.41 3.04 -4.87
CA GLN A 80 -19.08 4.12 -4.15
C GLN A 80 -19.56 5.21 -5.11
N ALA A 81 -18.72 5.66 -6.04
CA ALA A 81 -19.10 6.64 -7.06
C ALA A 81 -20.20 6.11 -8.01
N ASN A 82 -20.18 4.81 -8.36
CA ASN A 82 -21.24 4.18 -9.13
C ASN A 82 -22.57 4.16 -8.34
N ALA A 83 -22.54 3.83 -7.04
CA ALA A 83 -23.72 3.88 -6.18
C ALA A 83 -24.28 5.30 -6.04
N GLN A 84 -23.41 6.30 -5.83
CA GLN A 84 -23.79 7.71 -5.83
C GLN A 84 -24.42 8.13 -7.16
N SER A 85 -23.85 7.70 -8.30
CA SER A 85 -24.40 7.97 -9.63
C SER A 85 -25.81 7.37 -9.81
N VAL A 86 -26.05 6.16 -9.32
CA VAL A 86 -27.38 5.52 -9.31
C VAL A 86 -28.34 6.29 -8.41
N MET A 87 -27.90 6.69 -7.21
CA MET A 87 -28.69 7.50 -6.29
C MET A 87 -29.09 8.85 -6.92
N VAL A 88 -28.16 9.57 -7.55
CA VAL A 88 -28.44 10.83 -8.27
C VAL A 88 -29.46 10.62 -9.39
N LYS A 89 -29.36 9.52 -10.15
CA LYS A 89 -30.35 9.18 -11.19
C LYS A 89 -31.74 8.95 -10.59
N ASN A 90 -31.82 8.19 -9.49
CA ASN A 90 -33.08 7.95 -8.78
C ASN A 90 -33.63 9.26 -8.21
N MET A 91 -32.80 10.11 -7.60
CA MET A 91 -33.23 11.43 -7.11
C MET A 91 -33.72 12.34 -8.23
N LYS A 92 -33.09 12.31 -9.41
CA LYS A 92 -33.59 13.03 -10.58
C LYS A 92 -34.95 12.51 -11.03
N GLN A 93 -35.20 11.21 -10.94
CA GLN A 93 -36.49 10.61 -11.27
C GLN A 93 -37.56 10.94 -10.22
N VAL A 94 -37.20 10.91 -8.94
CA VAL A 94 -38.06 11.39 -7.83
C VAL A 94 -38.36 12.87 -8.01
N ASN A 95 -37.38 13.72 -8.32
CA ASN A 95 -37.60 15.15 -8.54
C ASN A 95 -38.54 15.40 -9.72
N LYS A 96 -38.44 14.63 -10.81
CA LYS A 96 -39.42 14.69 -11.91
C LYS A 96 -40.83 14.27 -11.47
N MET A 97 -40.95 13.23 -10.64
CA MET A 97 -42.23 12.84 -10.07
C MET A 97 -42.77 13.94 -9.15
N LEU A 98 -41.88 14.57 -8.37
CA LEU A 98 -42.21 15.64 -7.45
C LEU A 98 -42.61 16.92 -8.20
N GLU A 99 -41.99 17.27 -9.34
CA GLU A 99 -42.45 18.32 -10.26
C GLU A 99 -43.85 18.02 -10.79
N HIS A 100 -44.16 16.74 -11.03
CA HIS A 100 -45.48 16.31 -11.46
C HIS A 100 -46.52 16.40 -10.33
N VAL A 101 -46.13 16.07 -9.10
CA VAL A 101 -46.93 16.20 -7.86
C VAL A 101 -47.06 17.67 -7.43
N ASN A 102 -46.08 18.52 -7.69
CA ASN A 102 -46.10 19.96 -7.39
C ASN A 102 -47.13 20.72 -8.24
N LYS A 103 -47.60 20.12 -9.36
CA LYS A 103 -48.78 20.60 -10.09
C LYS A 103 -50.11 20.33 -9.37
N ASP A 104 -50.14 19.38 -8.42
CA ASP A 104 -51.33 18.96 -7.65
C ASP A 104 -51.20 19.18 -6.11
N MET A 105 -50.03 19.63 -5.65
CA MET A 105 -49.57 20.11 -4.32
C MET A 105 -50.01 19.39 -3.02
N ASN A 106 -49.01 19.01 -2.21
CA ASN A 106 -48.95 19.29 -0.77
C ASN A 106 -47.50 19.58 -0.31
N ALA A 107 -47.20 20.84 0.02
CA ALA A 107 -45.86 21.34 0.36
C ALA A 107 -45.29 20.77 1.68
N ALA A 108 -46.14 20.22 2.56
CA ALA A 108 -45.73 19.66 3.85
C ALA A 108 -44.92 18.36 3.73
N GLU A 109 -45.16 17.55 2.70
CA GLU A 109 -44.39 16.31 2.47
C GLU A 109 -42.99 16.59 1.92
N LEU A 110 -42.83 17.63 1.09
CA LEU A 110 -41.53 18.02 0.54
C LEU A 110 -40.56 18.48 1.63
N ALA A 111 -41.03 19.29 2.58
CA ALA A 111 -40.22 19.74 3.72
C ALA A 111 -39.69 18.54 4.53
N LYS A 112 -40.52 17.51 4.73
CA LYS A 112 -40.17 16.29 5.47
C LYS A 112 -39.13 15.42 4.76
N VAL A 113 -39.15 15.39 3.42
CA VAL A 113 -38.17 14.66 2.61
C VAL A 113 -36.82 15.37 2.62
N MET A 114 -36.81 16.70 2.59
CA MET A 114 -35.56 17.48 2.66
C MET A 114 -34.90 17.39 4.05
N GLU A 115 -35.68 17.46 5.13
CA GLU A 115 -35.16 17.33 6.51
C GLU A 115 -34.53 15.95 6.77
N LYS A 116 -35.13 14.87 6.23
CA LYS A 116 -34.55 13.51 6.29
C LYS A 116 -33.29 13.35 5.43
N PHE A 117 -33.20 14.08 4.32
CA PHE A 117 -32.02 14.04 3.45
C PHE A 117 -30.83 14.70 4.14
N GLU A 118 -31.06 15.83 4.81
CA GLU A 118 -30.02 16.58 5.54
C GLU A 118 -29.43 15.74 6.69
N GLN A 119 -30.27 15.10 7.51
CA GLN A 119 -29.81 14.17 8.55
C GLN A 119 -29.01 12.98 7.98
N SER A 120 -29.48 12.41 6.86
CA SER A 120 -28.80 11.25 6.26
C SER A 120 -27.45 11.60 5.63
N PHE A 121 -27.26 12.87 5.24
CA PHE A 121 -26.03 13.35 4.62
C PHE A 121 -24.98 13.74 5.67
N GLU A 122 -25.41 14.32 6.79
CA GLU A 122 -24.55 14.66 7.93
C GLU A 122 -23.91 13.40 8.56
N ASP A 123 -24.69 12.31 8.69
CA ASP A 123 -24.20 11.00 9.15
C ASP A 123 -23.17 10.35 8.22
N PHE A 124 -23.21 10.68 6.92
CA PHE A 124 -22.29 10.15 5.93
C PHE A 124 -20.93 10.86 5.97
N ASP A 125 -20.92 12.18 6.11
CA ASP A 125 -19.69 12.99 6.15
C ASP A 125 -18.86 12.71 7.41
N VAL A 126 -19.52 12.49 8.57
CA VAL A 126 -18.84 12.11 9.81
C VAL A 126 -18.13 10.75 9.68
N LYS A 127 -18.71 9.78 8.97
CA LYS A 127 -18.11 8.46 8.75
C LYS A 127 -16.93 8.50 7.77
N ASP A 128 -16.94 9.40 6.80
CA ASP A 128 -15.85 9.55 5.83
C ASP A 128 -14.58 10.15 6.46
N LYS A 129 -14.72 11.13 7.36
CA LYS A 129 -13.58 11.71 8.09
C LYS A 129 -12.86 10.71 9.00
N VAL A 130 -13.61 9.94 9.79
CA VAL A 130 -13.03 8.98 10.75
C VAL A 130 -12.26 7.85 10.02
N MET A 131 -12.71 7.46 8.84
CA MET A 131 -12.06 6.44 8.01
C MET A 131 -10.74 6.94 7.39
N ASN A 132 -10.69 8.20 6.94
CA ASN A 132 -9.49 8.77 6.31
C ASN A 132 -8.35 9.02 7.31
N ASP A 133 -8.65 9.45 8.54
CA ASP A 133 -7.63 9.73 9.57
C ASP A 133 -6.97 8.45 10.10
N ALA A 134 -7.70 7.32 10.14
CA ALA A 134 -7.13 6.03 10.54
C ALA A 134 -6.17 5.44 9.49
N MET A 135 -6.34 5.78 8.21
CA MET A 135 -5.60 5.16 7.11
C MET A 135 -4.26 5.85 6.82
N ASN A 136 -4.11 7.15 7.14
CA ASN A 136 -2.88 7.92 6.90
C ASN A 136 -1.74 7.60 7.88
N ASN A 137 -2.03 7.08 9.08
CA ASN A 137 -1.01 6.78 10.11
C ASN A 137 -0.25 5.45 9.87
N ALA A 138 -0.67 4.60 8.93
CA ALA A 138 -0.11 3.26 8.76
C ALA A 138 0.98 3.14 7.66
N MET A 139 1.34 4.22 6.97
CA MET A 139 2.08 4.16 5.70
C MET A 139 3.55 4.61 5.75
N ALA A 140 4.12 4.89 6.92
CA ALA A 140 5.43 5.52 7.03
C ALA A 140 6.49 4.58 7.63
N THR A 141 7.01 3.60 6.86
CA THR A 141 8.44 3.21 6.90
C THR A 141 8.74 2.08 5.89
N SER A 142 9.50 2.41 4.85
CA SER A 142 10.13 1.44 3.97
C SER A 142 11.49 1.02 4.55
N THR A 143 11.57 -0.26 4.91
CA THR A 143 12.74 -1.16 5.03
C THR A 143 14.02 -0.59 5.70
N PRO A 144 14.20 -0.83 7.01
CA PRO A 144 15.45 -0.59 7.73
C PRO A 144 16.49 -1.68 7.46
N THR A 145 17.77 -1.29 7.45
CA THR A 145 18.94 -2.15 7.29
C THR A 145 19.06 -3.24 8.37
N GLU A 146 18.45 -3.05 9.55
CA GLU A 146 18.32 -4.06 10.62
C GLU A 146 17.61 -5.34 10.16
N ALA A 147 16.64 -5.21 9.25
CA ALA A 147 15.85 -6.36 8.78
C ALA A 147 16.69 -7.44 8.08
N VAL A 148 17.89 -7.08 7.61
CA VAL A 148 18.85 -8.00 7.00
C VAL A 148 19.57 -8.84 8.05
N HIS A 149 20.10 -8.20 9.09
CA HIS A 149 20.77 -8.87 10.19
C HIS A 149 19.80 -9.76 10.97
N ASP A 150 18.56 -9.29 11.18
CA ASP A 150 17.53 -10.06 11.86
C ASP A 150 17.15 -11.34 11.12
N LEU A 151 17.04 -11.29 9.79
CA LEU A 151 16.71 -12.49 9.00
C LEU A 151 17.83 -13.54 9.08
N LEU A 152 19.09 -13.12 9.00
CA LEU A 152 20.24 -14.02 9.13
C LEU A 152 20.29 -14.67 10.51
N ARG A 153 20.00 -13.90 11.57
CA ARG A 153 19.93 -14.39 12.94
C ARG A 153 18.78 -15.37 13.15
N GLN A 154 17.60 -15.09 12.61
CA GLN A 154 16.45 -15.99 12.66
C GLN A 154 16.76 -17.33 11.96
N ILE A 155 17.40 -17.30 10.79
CA ILE A 155 17.78 -18.53 10.06
C ILE A 155 18.83 -19.34 10.85
N ALA A 156 19.75 -18.67 11.53
CA ALA A 156 20.76 -19.28 12.39
C ALA A 156 20.16 -20.00 13.60
N ASP A 157 19.30 -19.30 14.33
CA ASP A 157 18.65 -19.77 15.55
C ASP A 157 17.69 -20.93 15.23
N GLU A 158 16.93 -20.86 14.14
CA GLU A 158 16.05 -21.96 13.69
C GLU A 158 16.81 -23.24 13.29
N ASN A 159 18.10 -23.16 13.02
CA ASN A 159 18.90 -24.28 12.51
C ASN A 159 20.08 -24.68 13.42
N ASN A 160 20.16 -24.15 14.63
CA ASN A 160 21.24 -24.35 15.60
C ASN A 160 22.65 -24.11 15.00
N LEU A 161 22.78 -23.09 14.14
CA LEU A 161 24.06 -22.71 13.54
C LEU A 161 24.68 -21.57 14.38
N ASP A 162 25.84 -21.80 14.97
CA ASP A 162 26.53 -20.80 15.80
C ASP A 162 27.35 -19.83 14.94
N ILE A 163 26.66 -18.87 14.32
CA ILE A 163 27.24 -17.86 13.41
C ILE A 163 27.37 -16.47 14.06
N ARG A 164 27.01 -16.35 15.34
CA ARG A 164 26.89 -15.05 16.05
C ARG A 164 28.20 -14.26 16.04
N ALA A 165 29.34 -14.95 16.18
CA ALA A 165 30.66 -14.33 16.17
C ALA A 165 31.10 -13.81 14.78
N GLN A 166 30.53 -14.31 13.68
CA GLN A 166 30.92 -13.93 12.31
C GLN A 166 30.00 -12.83 11.73
N LEU A 167 28.76 -12.75 12.19
CA LEU A 167 27.83 -11.67 11.81
C LEU A 167 28.21 -10.31 12.43
N ASP A 168 28.72 -10.29 13.66
CA ASP A 168 29.18 -9.06 14.33
C ASP A 168 30.53 -8.57 13.79
N ALA A 169 31.32 -9.45 13.16
CA ALA A 169 32.65 -9.14 12.65
C ALA A 169 32.65 -8.53 11.23
N THR A 170 31.50 -8.52 10.54
CA THR A 170 31.44 -8.09 9.14
C THR A 170 30.94 -6.65 9.04
N PRO A 171 31.79 -5.65 8.73
CA PRO A 171 31.34 -4.28 8.59
C PRO A 171 30.29 -4.17 7.49
N ALA A 172 29.28 -3.31 7.73
CA ALA A 172 28.29 -2.95 6.72
C ALA A 172 29.01 -2.42 5.47
N ILE A 173 28.84 -3.11 4.35
CA ILE A 173 29.32 -2.62 3.05
C ILE A 173 28.47 -1.37 2.74
N PRO A 174 29.08 -0.21 2.45
CA PRO A 174 28.31 0.99 2.12
C PRO A 174 27.43 0.70 0.90
N GLN A 175 26.11 0.78 1.06
CA GLN A 175 25.17 0.71 -0.05
C GLN A 175 25.27 1.98 -0.90
N THR A 176 26.26 2.04 -1.79
CA THR A 176 26.27 3.02 -2.88
C THR A 176 25.61 2.40 -4.10
N ILE A 177 24.29 2.29 -4.08
CA ILE A 177 23.48 2.29 -5.29
C ILE A 177 22.52 3.48 -5.16
N HIS A 178 23.07 4.68 -5.40
CA HIS A 178 22.27 5.87 -5.58
C HIS A 178 21.63 5.83 -6.97
N THR A 179 20.31 5.72 -7.02
CA THR A 179 19.56 6.06 -8.22
C THR A 179 19.73 7.56 -8.50
N PRO A 180 19.95 7.98 -9.78
CA PRO A 180 20.17 9.39 -10.13
C PRO A 180 19.05 10.34 -9.67
N ALA A 181 17.83 9.80 -9.51
CA ALA A 181 16.66 10.57 -9.08
C ALA A 181 16.73 11.05 -7.61
N GLN A 182 17.48 10.35 -6.74
CA GLN A 182 17.53 10.66 -5.31
C GLN A 182 18.61 11.69 -4.96
N GLN A 183 19.65 11.82 -5.78
CA GLN A 183 20.69 12.85 -5.62
C GLN A 183 20.17 14.24 -5.97
N VAL A 184 19.36 14.37 -7.04
CA VAL A 184 18.78 15.66 -7.45
C VAL A 184 17.82 16.19 -6.39
N ALA A 185 17.00 15.34 -5.78
CA ALA A 185 16.08 15.75 -4.72
C ALA A 185 16.81 16.17 -3.43
N ALA A 186 17.88 15.47 -3.06
CA ALA A 186 18.67 15.80 -1.87
C ALA A 186 19.44 17.13 -2.05
N GLU A 187 20.03 17.36 -3.21
CA GLU A 187 20.78 18.58 -3.52
C GLU A 187 19.87 19.82 -3.63
N GLN A 188 18.68 19.65 -4.21
CA GLN A 188 17.67 20.72 -4.25
C GLN A 188 17.19 21.10 -2.85
N ASN A 189 16.95 20.11 -1.99
CA ASN A 189 16.47 20.36 -0.62
C ASN A 189 17.53 21.05 0.26
N GLN A 190 18.81 20.73 0.05
CA GLN A 190 19.92 21.44 0.71
C GLN A 190 20.06 22.89 0.23
N ARG A 191 19.91 23.15 -1.08
CA ARG A 191 19.93 24.54 -1.60
C ARG A 191 18.76 25.36 -1.07
N LEU A 192 17.55 24.79 -1.02
CA LEU A 192 16.37 25.43 -0.44
C LEU A 192 16.54 25.74 1.06
N ALA A 193 17.18 24.84 1.82
CA ALA A 193 17.49 25.09 3.23
C ALA A 193 18.52 26.23 3.40
N ALA A 194 19.56 26.27 2.57
CA ALA A 194 20.56 27.34 2.62
C ALA A 194 19.97 28.73 2.30
N LEU A 195 19.03 28.81 1.36
CA LEU A 195 18.31 30.05 1.05
C LEU A 195 17.36 30.50 2.18
N ARG A 196 16.80 29.56 2.95
CA ARG A 196 15.96 29.87 4.12
C ARG A 196 16.73 30.39 5.32
N HIS A 197 18.03 30.08 5.42
CA HIS A 197 18.91 30.60 6.46
C HIS A 197 19.64 31.90 6.06
N ALA A 198 19.50 32.34 4.80
CA ALA A 198 20.17 33.53 4.26
C ALA A 198 19.24 34.75 4.12
N THR A 199 18.10 34.77 4.80
CA THR A 199 17.20 35.94 4.95
C THR A 199 16.97 36.20 6.43
#